data_AF-D6WH55-F1
#
_entry.id   AF-D6WH55-F1
#
_cell.length_a   1.000
_cell.length_b   1.000
_cell.length_c   1.000
_cell.angle_alpha   90.00
_cell.angle_beta   90.00
_cell.angle_gamma   90.00
#
_symmetry.space_group_name_H-M   'P 1'
#
loop_
_entity.id
_entity.type
_entity.pdbx_description
1 polymer ?
#
loop_
_entity_poly.entity_id
_entity_poly.type
_entity_poly.pdbx_seq_one_letter_code
_entity_poly.pdbx_strand_id
1 'polypeptide(L)'
;MIEYGEGSYITEFVSGGPKNYAYKFWNENEHKIQTVCKVKGLSLHYQNAQLVNFDKIKDMLCNNTDQTVKLTDRTIIRNETYDVMTKETTKTYRINYTKRRRLDDGSFDTLPYGYRDV
;
A
#
# COMPACT_ATOMS: atom_id res chain seq x y z
N MET A 1 3.72 -7.90 18.57
CA MET A 1 2.28 -7.86 18.21
C MET A 1 1.42 -8.20 19.42
N ILE A 2 1.70 -7.65 20.60
CA ILE A 2 0.98 -8.03 21.83
C ILE A 2 -0.51 -7.65 21.74
N GLU A 3 -0.82 -6.58 21.00
CA GLU A 3 -2.20 -6.16 20.69
C GLU A 3 -3.05 -7.28 20.04
N TYR A 4 -2.43 -8.19 19.29
CA TYR A 4 -3.11 -9.28 18.59
C TYR A 4 -2.99 -10.64 19.32
N GLY A 5 -2.39 -10.64 20.51
CA GLY A 5 -2.13 -11.83 21.30
C GLY A 5 -0.68 -12.29 21.22
N GLU A 6 -0.18 -12.82 22.34
CA GLU A 6 1.13 -13.45 22.41
C GLU A 6 1.15 -14.68 21.50
N GLY A 7 2.12 -14.76 20.58
CA GLY A 7 2.13 -15.78 19.53
C GLY A 7 1.66 -15.27 18.16
N SER A 8 1.17 -14.03 18.04
CA SER A 8 0.87 -13.44 16.72
C SER A 8 2.13 -13.14 15.91
N TYR A 9 2.11 -13.49 14.62
CA TYR A 9 3.23 -13.28 13.69
C TYR A 9 2.78 -12.96 12.26
N ILE A 10 3.64 -12.26 11.52
CA ILE A 10 3.43 -11.96 10.10
C ILE A 10 3.67 -13.24 9.29
N THR A 11 2.71 -13.64 8.48
CA THR A 11 2.81 -14.79 7.57
C THR A 11 3.25 -14.39 6.18
N GLU A 12 2.88 -13.18 5.73
CA GLU A 12 3.22 -12.69 4.41
C GLU A 12 3.40 -11.17 4.43
N PHE A 13 4.40 -10.66 3.72
CA PHE A 13 4.68 -9.24 3.63
C PHE A 13 4.91 -8.83 2.18
N VAL A 14 4.30 -7.71 1.77
CA VAL A 14 4.48 -7.10 0.44
C VAL A 14 4.80 -5.62 0.59
N SER A 15 5.76 -5.14 -0.19
CA SER A 15 6.20 -3.74 -0.18
C SER A 15 6.15 -3.14 -1.57
N GLY A 16 5.26 -2.17 -1.76
CA GLY A 16 5.19 -1.33 -2.96
C GLY A 16 6.05 -0.05 -2.87
N GLY A 17 6.97 0.01 -1.91
CA GLY A 17 7.89 1.13 -1.70
C GLY A 17 7.77 1.79 -0.31
N PRO A 18 8.48 2.91 -0.09
CA PRO A 18 8.46 3.62 1.19
C PRO A 18 7.04 4.04 1.59
N LYS A 19 6.59 3.60 2.76
CA LYS A 19 5.25 3.90 3.32
C LYS A 19 4.08 3.41 2.43
N ASN A 20 4.34 2.37 1.64
CA ASN A 20 3.37 1.63 0.84
C ASN A 20 3.64 0.13 1.00
N TYR A 21 2.99 -0.50 1.98
CA TYR A 21 3.20 -1.92 2.29
C TYR A 21 1.91 -2.55 2.83
N ALA A 22 1.81 -3.87 2.70
CA ALA A 22 0.73 -4.65 3.29
C ALA A 22 1.28 -5.96 3.85
N TYR A 23 0.61 -6.51 4.86
CA TYR A 23 0.98 -7.80 5.42
C TYR A 23 -0.24 -8.61 5.84
N LYS A 24 -0.10 -9.93 5.76
CA LYS A 24 -0.96 -10.92 6.41
C LYS A 24 -0.30 -11.33 7.71
N PHE A 25 -1.10 -11.50 8.75
CA PHE A 25 -0.60 -11.97 10.03
C PHE A 25 -1.61 -12.93 10.67
N TRP A 26 -1.07 -13.90 11.39
CA TRP A 26 -1.85 -14.74 12.30
C TRP A 26 -2.15 -13.93 13.55
N ASN A 27 -3.45 -13.73 13.82
CA ASN A 27 -3.96 -13.12 15.04
C ASN A 27 -4.32 -14.24 16.01
N GLU A 28 -3.54 -14.36 17.09
CA GLU A 28 -3.74 -15.42 18.09
C GLU A 28 -5.07 -15.23 18.85
N ASN A 29 -5.41 -13.98 19.21
CA ASN A 29 -6.65 -13.71 19.95
C ASN A 29 -7.92 -14.13 19.20
N GLU A 30 -7.93 -13.98 17.87
CA GLU A 30 -9.06 -14.30 17.01
C GLU A 30 -8.90 -15.63 16.25
N HIS A 31 -7.78 -16.33 16.44
CA HIS A 31 -7.39 -17.56 15.74
C HIS A 31 -7.64 -17.52 14.23
N LYS A 32 -7.25 -16.41 13.58
CA LYS A 32 -7.46 -16.23 12.14
C LYS A 32 -6.39 -15.38 11.48
N ILE A 33 -6.26 -15.52 10.16
CA ILE A 33 -5.43 -14.63 9.36
C ILE A 33 -6.16 -13.31 9.14
N GLN A 34 -5.50 -12.21 9.48
CA GLN A 34 -5.95 -10.86 9.19
C GLN A 34 -4.96 -10.15 8.26
N THR A 35 -5.43 -9.09 7.59
CA THR A 35 -4.62 -8.28 6.68
C THR A 35 -4.54 -6.85 7.16
N VAL A 36 -3.38 -6.22 6.97
CA VAL A 36 -3.20 -4.78 7.16
C VAL A 36 -2.58 -4.20 5.91
N CYS A 37 -3.16 -3.08 5.46
CA CYS A 37 -2.65 -2.29 4.35
C CYS A 37 -2.26 -0.90 4.87
N LYS A 38 -1.03 -0.46 4.57
CA LYS A 38 -0.48 0.83 4.97
C LYS A 38 -0.01 1.58 3.72
N VAL A 39 -0.84 2.51 3.26
CA VAL A 39 -0.54 3.37 2.11
C VAL A 39 -0.66 4.83 2.50
N LYS A 40 0.49 5.53 2.56
CA LYS A 40 0.51 6.95 2.94
C LYS A 40 -0.17 7.82 1.88
N GLY A 41 -0.97 8.78 2.35
CA GLY A 41 -1.59 9.82 1.50
C GLY A 41 -2.95 9.43 0.91
N LEU A 42 -3.44 8.23 1.26
CA LEU A 42 -4.76 7.72 0.92
C LEU A 42 -5.55 7.43 2.20
N SER A 43 -6.84 7.70 2.16
CA SER A 43 -7.77 7.29 3.21
C SER A 43 -8.31 5.90 2.88
N LEU A 44 -7.98 4.90 3.68
CA LEU A 44 -8.44 3.51 3.50
C LEU A 44 -9.73 3.24 4.29
N HIS A 45 -10.80 3.97 3.97
CA HIS A 45 -12.15 3.56 4.41
C HIS A 45 -12.64 2.38 3.57
N TYR A 46 -13.79 1.80 3.93
CA TYR A 46 -14.31 0.55 3.35
C TYR A 46 -14.17 0.47 1.82
N GLN A 47 -14.70 1.43 1.07
CA GLN A 47 -14.64 1.43 -0.41
C GLN A 47 -13.19 1.44 -0.94
N ASN A 48 -12.34 2.33 -0.44
CA ASN A 48 -10.94 2.41 -0.88
C ASN A 48 -10.12 1.19 -0.44
N ALA A 49 -10.45 0.60 0.70
CA ALA A 49 -9.84 -0.63 1.18
C ALA A 49 -10.22 -1.85 0.33
N GLN A 50 -11.37 -1.85 -0.35
CA GLN A 50 -11.68 -2.88 -1.35
C GLN A 50 -10.80 -2.74 -2.60
N LEU A 51 -10.48 -1.50 -2.99
CA LEU A 51 -9.68 -1.22 -4.19
C LEU A 51 -8.17 -1.36 -3.96
N VAL A 52 -7.68 -0.98 -2.78
CA VAL A 52 -6.27 -1.08 -2.38
C VAL A 52 -6.15 -1.96 -1.15
N ASN A 53 -6.11 -3.27 -1.39
CA ASN A 53 -5.94 -4.31 -0.38
C ASN A 53 -4.62 -5.09 -0.59
N PHE A 54 -4.35 -6.02 0.32
CA PHE A 54 -3.16 -6.87 0.27
C PHE A 54 -3.00 -7.58 -1.07
N ASP A 55 -4.06 -8.26 -1.54
CA ASP A 55 -4.00 -9.08 -2.75
C ASP A 55 -3.81 -8.20 -4.00
N LYS A 56 -4.42 -7.00 -4.03
CA LYS A 56 -4.19 -6.05 -5.12
C LYS A 56 -2.75 -5.54 -5.18
N ILE A 57 -2.15 -5.21 -4.03
CA ILE A 57 -0.75 -4.78 -3.98
C ILE A 57 0.17 -5.91 -4.43
N LYS A 58 -0.09 -7.15 -3.96
CA LYS A 58 0.66 -8.33 -4.37
C LYS A 58 0.54 -8.58 -5.87
N ASP A 59 -0.66 -8.50 -6.42
CA ASP A 59 -0.93 -8.69 -7.86
C ASP A 59 -0.17 -7.67 -8.70
N MET A 60 -0.25 -6.38 -8.34
CA MET A 60 0.48 -5.31 -9.02
C MET A 60 2.02 -5.51 -8.99
N LEU A 61 2.56 -6.15 -7.95
CA LEU A 61 3.99 -6.48 -7.86
C LEU A 61 4.36 -7.73 -8.67
N CYS A 62 3.62 -8.81 -8.51
CA CYS A 62 3.96 -10.10 -9.10
C CYS A 62 3.68 -10.13 -10.61
N ASN A 63 2.54 -9.60 -11.01
CA ASN A 63 2.03 -9.73 -12.37
C ASN A 63 2.18 -8.45 -13.21
N ASN A 64 2.70 -7.35 -12.61
CA ASN A 64 2.74 -6.02 -13.23
C ASN A 64 1.38 -5.57 -13.83
N THR A 65 0.29 -6.09 -13.28
CA THR A 65 -1.10 -5.76 -13.64
C THR A 65 -1.47 -4.38 -13.12
N ASP A 66 -2.37 -3.69 -13.84
CA ASP A 66 -2.95 -2.39 -13.44
C ASP A 66 -1.97 -1.42 -12.78
N GLN A 67 -1.16 -0.71 -13.57
CA GLN A 67 -0.13 0.19 -13.04
C GLN A 67 -0.66 1.30 -12.12
N THR A 68 -1.97 1.60 -12.18
CA THR A 68 -2.59 2.65 -11.38
C THR A 68 -4.00 2.29 -10.95
N VAL A 69 -4.37 2.65 -9.71
CA VAL A 69 -5.75 2.59 -9.19
C VAL A 69 -6.22 4.01 -8.88
N LYS A 70 -7.40 4.41 -9.37
CA LYS A 70 -8.00 5.72 -9.07
C LYS A 70 -8.97 5.58 -7.91
N LEU A 71 -8.84 6.48 -6.93
CA LEU A 71 -9.67 6.54 -5.73
C LEU A 71 -10.31 7.93 -5.69
N THR A 72 -11.64 8.00 -5.65
CA THR A 72 -12.36 9.27 -5.64
C THR A 72 -13.11 9.42 -4.34
N ASP A 73 -12.74 10.44 -3.57
CA ASP A 73 -13.31 10.71 -2.25
C ASP A 73 -13.90 12.13 -2.20
N ARG A 74 -14.88 12.33 -1.33
CA ARG A 74 -15.35 13.67 -0.96
C ARG A 74 -14.49 14.20 0.17
N THR A 75 -13.62 15.15 -0.16
CA THR A 75 -12.66 15.74 0.77
C THR A 75 -13.08 17.14 1.17
N ILE A 76 -12.86 17.48 2.44
CA ILE A 76 -13.02 18.84 2.94
C ILE A 76 -11.77 19.64 2.57
N ILE A 77 -11.94 20.75 1.86
CA ILE A 77 -10.86 21.64 1.43
C ILE A 77 -11.18 23.08 1.84
N ARG A 78 -10.15 23.94 1.84
CA ARG A 78 -10.32 25.39 1.92
C ARG A 78 -10.03 26.00 0.56
N ASN A 79 -10.87 26.96 0.14
CA ASN A 79 -10.61 27.75 -1.05
C ASN A 79 -9.62 28.90 -0.75
N GLU A 80 -9.33 29.73 -1.76
CA GLU A 80 -8.43 30.88 -1.65
C GLU A 80 -8.94 31.96 -0.67
N THR A 81 -10.24 32.02 -0.43
CA THR A 81 -10.90 32.90 0.54
C THR A 81 -11.05 32.27 1.93
N TYR A 82 -10.43 31.10 2.16
CA TYR A 82 -10.48 30.31 3.40
C TYR A 82 -11.85 29.72 3.77
N ASP A 83 -12.81 29.71 2.86
CA ASP A 83 -14.09 29.04 3.06
C ASP A 83 -13.90 27.52 3.03
N VAL A 84 -14.57 26.85 3.96
CA VAL A 84 -14.56 25.39 4.06
C VAL A 84 -15.63 24.83 3.12
N MET A 85 -15.22 23.99 2.17
CA MET A 85 -16.12 23.35 1.22
C MET A 85 -15.78 21.88 1.03
N THR A 86 -16.78 21.09 0.67
CA THR A 86 -16.60 19.68 0.28
C THR A 86 -16.43 19.59 -1.22
N LYS A 87 -15.35 18.95 -1.67
CA LYS A 87 -15.05 18.75 -3.10
C LYS A 87 -14.70 17.30 -3.36
N GLU A 88 -15.15 16.77 -4.50
CA GLU A 88 -14.70 15.48 -5.00
C GLU A 88 -13.25 15.58 -5.47
N THR A 89 -12.39 14.73 -4.91
CA THR A 89 -10.96 14.67 -5.19
C THR A 89 -10.58 13.25 -5.56
N THR A 90 -9.92 13.10 -6.71
CA THR A 90 -9.37 11.82 -7.16
C THR A 90 -7.88 11.74 -6.86
N LYS A 91 -7.46 10.65 -6.22
CA LYS A 91 -6.06 10.29 -6.02
C LYS A 91 -5.71 9.06 -6.84
N THR A 92 -4.55 9.08 -7.48
CA THR A 92 -4.02 7.93 -8.22
C THR A 92 -3.02 7.18 -7.36
N TYR A 93 -3.38 5.98 -6.94
CA TYR A 93 -2.48 5.02 -6.32
C TYR A 93 -1.64 4.31 -7.38
N ARG A 94 -0.35 4.13 -7.10
CA ARG A 94 0.58 3.34 -7.91
C ARG A 94 1.73 2.83 -7.04
N ILE A 95 2.31 1.71 -7.45
CA ILE A 95 3.56 1.22 -6.87
C ILE A 95 4.70 2.08 -7.41
N ASN A 96 5.51 2.64 -6.51
CA ASN A 96 6.58 3.57 -6.88
C ASN A 96 7.89 3.23 -6.15
N TYR A 97 8.88 2.81 -6.93
CA TYR A 97 10.26 2.73 -6.48
C TYR A 97 11.04 3.93 -7.02
N THR A 98 10.87 5.12 -6.43
CA THR A 98 11.53 6.35 -6.92
C THR A 98 13.04 6.38 -6.70
N LYS A 99 13.57 5.52 -5.83
CA LYS A 99 14.99 5.46 -5.45
C LYS A 99 15.63 4.10 -5.73
N ARG A 100 14.85 3.13 -6.18
CA ARG A 100 15.31 1.76 -6.43
C ARG A 100 14.75 1.27 -7.76
N ARG A 101 15.50 0.45 -8.46
CA ARG A 101 15.09 -0.23 -9.69
C ARG A 101 14.86 -1.70 -9.35
N ARG A 102 13.71 -2.24 -9.75
CA ARG A 102 13.46 -3.69 -9.70
C ARG A 102 14.30 -4.40 -10.76
N LEU A 103 14.82 -5.57 -10.43
CA LEU A 103 15.56 -6.38 -11.38
C LEU A 103 14.61 -7.12 -12.33
N ASP A 104 15.01 -7.22 -13.60
CA ASP A 104 14.22 -7.89 -14.66
C ASP A 104 14.58 -9.39 -14.77
N ASP A 105 15.17 -9.96 -13.72
CA ASP A 105 15.62 -11.35 -13.61
C ASP A 105 14.54 -12.29 -13.03
N GLY A 106 13.31 -11.79 -12.89
CA GLY A 106 12.21 -12.51 -12.25
C GLY A 106 12.24 -12.49 -10.72
N SER A 107 13.26 -11.88 -10.10
CA SER A 107 13.31 -11.68 -8.65
C SER A 107 12.41 -10.52 -8.20
N PHE A 108 12.25 -10.40 -6.89
CA PHE A 108 11.66 -9.23 -6.23
C PHE A 108 12.72 -8.26 -5.71
N ASP A 109 13.99 -8.51 -6.04
CA ASP A 109 15.08 -7.68 -5.58
C ASP A 109 15.08 -6.34 -6.29
N THR A 110 15.57 -5.34 -5.55
CA THR A 110 15.65 -3.98 -6.04
C THR A 110 17.03 -3.43 -5.70
N LEU A 111 17.63 -2.68 -6.62
CA LEU A 111 18.91 -2.02 -6.41
C LEU A 111 18.74 -0.51 -6.43
N PRO A 112 19.52 0.26 -5.66
CA PRO A 112 19.49 1.72 -5.78
C PRO A 112 19.96 2.13 -7.18
N TYR A 113 19.41 3.23 -7.69
CA TYR A 113 19.93 3.81 -8.94
C TYR A 113 21.40 4.21 -8.76
N GLY A 114 22.25 3.79 -9.70
CA GLY A 114 23.70 4.02 -9.64
C GLY A 114 24.51 2.92 -8.95
N TYR A 115 23.86 1.84 -8.48
CA TYR A 115 24.56 0.65 -8.01
C TYR A 115 25.51 0.11 -9.09
N ARG A 116 26.74 -0.25 -8.69
CA ARG A 116 27.75 -0.92 -9.51
C ARG A 116 28.28 -2.08 -8.70
N ASP A 117 28.38 -3.26 -9.32
CA ASP A 117 29.10 -4.37 -8.71
C ASP A 117 30.58 -3.96 -8.56
N VAL A 118 31.11 -4.13 -7.35
CA VAL A 118 32.51 -3.82 -6.99
C VAL A 118 33.35 -5.08 -7.17
#